data_AF-A0A1W1BDX4-F1
#
_entry.id   AF-A0A1W1BDX4-F1
#
_cell.length_a   1.000
_cell.length_b   1.000
_cell.length_c   1.000
_cell.angle_alpha   90.00
_cell.angle_beta   90.00
_cell.angle_gamma   90.00
#
_symmetry.space_group_name_H-M   'P 1'
#
loop_
_entity.id
_entity.type
_entity.pdbx_description
1 polymer ?
#
loop_
_entity_poly.entity_id
_entity_poly.type
_entity_poly.pdbx_seq_one_letter_code
_entity_poly.pdbx_strand_id
1 'polypeptide(L)'
;MQVDDALLSRLERLSYLKIDDAKRQEIIEQLSEIVGFVDNLSELDTANVDANFSMSDMATPLREDSVQSDPSIHNAILKHAPKSADDFFIVPKIIE
;
A
#
# COMPACT_ATOMS: atom_id res chain seq x y z
N MET A 1 1.31 -21.61 -4.63
CA MET A 1 1.81 -21.11 -3.32
C MET A 1 0.78 -21.44 -2.25
N GLN A 2 1.16 -21.92 -1.06
CA GLN A 2 0.18 -22.26 -0.02
C GLN A 2 -0.05 -21.06 0.91
N VAL A 3 -1.31 -20.67 1.09
CA VAL A 3 -1.72 -19.63 2.05
C VAL A 3 -2.12 -20.34 3.34
N ASP A 4 -1.42 -20.04 4.44
CA ASP A 4 -1.69 -20.56 5.78
C ASP A 4 -1.80 -19.42 6.81
N ASP A 5 -2.18 -19.74 8.05
CA ASP A 5 -2.36 -18.74 9.11
C ASP A 5 -1.07 -17.97 9.45
N ALA A 6 0.09 -18.62 9.31
CA ALA A 6 1.38 -17.98 9.55
C ALA A 6 1.66 -16.90 8.51
N LEU A 7 1.39 -17.21 7.23
CA LEU A 7 1.45 -16.25 6.15
C LEU A 7 0.42 -15.15 6.32
N LEU A 8 -0.82 -15.47 6.68
CA LEU A 8 -1.87 -14.47 6.91
C LEU A 8 -1.46 -13.49 8.01
N SER A 9 -0.94 -14.00 9.13
CA SER A 9 -0.42 -13.18 10.25
C SER A 9 0.71 -12.24 9.81
N ARG A 10 1.59 -12.70 8.92
CA ARG A 10 2.65 -11.87 8.35
C ARG A 10 2.08 -10.78 7.46
N LEU A 11 1.07 -11.09 6.65
CA LEU A 11 0.41 -10.13 5.74
C LEU A 11 -0.38 -9.07 6.53
N GLU A 12 -1.07 -9.45 7.61
CA GLU A 12 -1.73 -8.52 8.53
C GLU A 12 -0.75 -7.47 9.06
N ARG A 13 0.43 -7.92 9.50
CA ARG A 13 1.47 -7.02 10.01
C ARG A 13 2.02 -6.09 8.93
N LEU A 14 2.24 -6.59 7.72
CA LEU A 14 2.78 -5.79 6.61
C LEU A 14 1.78 -4.76 6.08
N SER A 15 0.48 -5.10 6.11
CA SER A 15 -0.60 -4.23 5.62
C SER A 15 -1.22 -3.34 6.69
N TYR A 16 -0.86 -3.53 7.97
CA TYR A 16 -1.51 -2.89 9.12
C TYR A 16 -3.03 -3.12 9.17
N LEU A 17 -3.48 -4.28 8.69
CA LEU A 17 -4.88 -4.72 8.73
C LEU A 17 -5.03 -5.86 9.73
N LYS A 18 -5.89 -5.67 10.73
CA LYS A 18 -6.26 -6.72 11.66
C LYS A 18 -7.46 -7.48 11.13
N ILE A 19 -7.34 -8.80 10.99
CA ILE A 19 -8.41 -9.70 10.60
C ILE A 19 -9.00 -10.32 11.87
N ASP A 20 -10.33 -10.38 11.90
CA ASP A 20 -11.04 -11.07 12.98
C ASP A 20 -10.81 -12.58 12.87
N ASP A 21 -10.53 -13.24 14.00
CA ASP A 21 -10.31 -14.68 14.08
C ASP A 21 -11.46 -15.49 13.45
N ALA A 22 -12.69 -15.01 13.55
CA ALA A 22 -13.87 -15.65 12.96
C ALA A 22 -13.85 -15.66 11.42
N LYS A 23 -13.09 -14.76 10.78
CA LYS A 23 -13.01 -14.60 9.32
C LYS A 23 -11.72 -15.12 8.71
N ARG A 24 -10.75 -15.55 9.53
CA ARG A 24 -9.42 -15.95 9.02
C ARG A 24 -9.51 -17.08 8.01
N GLN A 25 -10.27 -18.12 8.35
CA GLN A 25 -10.42 -19.29 7.47
C GLN A 25 -11.02 -18.92 6.11
N GLU A 26 -12.07 -18.08 6.12
CA GLU A 26 -12.68 -17.56 4.89
C GLU A 26 -11.67 -16.80 4.02
N ILE A 27 -10.87 -15.93 4.64
CA ILE A 27 -9.87 -15.13 3.91
C ILE A 27 -8.73 -16.01 3.36
N ILE A 28 -8.30 -17.04 4.08
CA ILE A 28 -7.30 -17.99 3.60
C ILE A 28 -7.80 -18.70 2.33
N GLU A 29 -9.07 -19.12 2.34
CA GLU A 29 -9.70 -19.78 1.19
C GLU A 29 -9.80 -18.82 -0.01
N GLN A 30 -10.30 -17.60 0.21
CA GLN A 30 -10.42 -16.58 -0.84
C GLN A 30 -9.07 -16.19 -1.44
N LEU A 31 -8.03 -15.98 -0.60
CA LEU A 31 -6.69 -15.66 -1.08
C LEU A 31 -6.07 -16.83 -1.86
N SER A 32 -6.32 -18.06 -1.43
CA SER A 32 -5.85 -19.25 -2.14
C SER A 32 -6.49 -19.36 -3.51
N GLU A 33 -7.80 -19.08 -3.62
CA GLU A 33 -8.52 -19.06 -4.90
C GLU A 33 -7.98 -17.97 -5.83
N ILE A 34 -7.77 -16.74 -5.33
CA ILE A 34 -7.24 -15.63 -6.12
C ILE A 34 -5.84 -15.95 -6.66
N VAL A 35 -4.94 -16.48 -5.80
CA VAL A 35 -3.59 -16.85 -6.24
C VAL A 35 -3.65 -17.98 -7.26
N GLY A 36 -4.50 -18.98 -7.05
CA GLY A 36 -4.70 -20.05 -8.03
C GLY A 36 -5.25 -19.54 -9.37
N PHE A 37 -6.12 -18.53 -9.36
CA PHE A 37 -6.59 -17.90 -10.58
C PHE A 37 -5.48 -17.13 -11.31
N VAL A 38 -4.58 -16.48 -10.59
CA VAL A 38 -3.42 -15.77 -11.17
C VAL A 38 -2.41 -16.74 -11.77
N ASP A 39 -2.29 -17.96 -11.24
CA ASP A 39 -1.37 -18.99 -11.77
C ASP A 39 -1.64 -19.34 -13.23
N ASN A 40 -2.86 -19.12 -13.74
CA ASN A 40 -3.21 -19.29 -15.16
C ASN A 40 -2.33 -18.45 -16.10
N LEU A 41 -1.80 -17.31 -15.64
CA LEU A 41 -0.89 -16.47 -16.43
C LEU A 41 0.44 -17.16 -16.71
N SER A 42 0.82 -18.15 -15.90
CA SER A 42 2.07 -18.90 -16.05
C SER A 42 2.08 -19.83 -17.27
N GLU A 43 0.91 -20.08 -17.88
CA GLU A 43 0.81 -20.87 -19.11
C GLU A 43 1.30 -20.11 -20.36
N LEU A 44 1.47 -18.79 -20.25
CA LEU A 44 1.86 -17.92 -21.36
C LEU A 44 3.37 -17.71 -21.36
N ASP A 45 4.01 -17.87 -22.53
CA ASP A 45 5.42 -17.54 -22.70
C ASP A 45 5.62 -16.02 -22.83
N THR A 46 6.21 -15.42 -21.79
CA THR A 46 6.53 -13.99 -21.76
C THR A 46 8.03 -13.72 -21.91
N ALA A 47 8.85 -14.68 -22.34
CA ALA A 47 10.32 -14.53 -22.41
C ALA A 47 10.79 -13.37 -23.29
N ASN A 48 9.99 -13.00 -24.30
CA ASN A 48 10.30 -11.90 -25.23
C ASN A 48 9.42 -10.65 -25.03
N VAL A 49 8.67 -10.58 -23.92
CA VAL A 49 7.82 -9.44 -23.59
C VAL A 49 8.61 -8.48 -22.69
N ASP A 50 8.69 -7.22 -23.08
CA ASP A 50 9.33 -6.18 -22.26
C ASP A 50 8.52 -5.98 -20.96
N ALA A 51 9.22 -5.97 -19.83
CA ALA A 51 8.63 -5.73 -18.51
C ALA A 51 8.35 -4.25 -18.25
N ASN A 52 8.89 -3.34 -19.07
CA ASN A 52 8.66 -1.90 -18.92
C ASN A 52 7.25 -1.53 -19.36
N PHE A 53 6.39 -1.30 -18.36
CA PHE A 53 5.07 -0.72 -18.56
C PHE A 53 5.13 0.80 -18.31
N SER A 54 5.44 1.57 -19.35
CA SER A 54 5.14 3.01 -19.35
C SER A 54 4.09 3.27 -20.41
N MET A 55 2.97 3.89 -20.02
CA MET A 55 1.90 4.28 -20.95
C MET A 55 2.31 5.44 -21.87
N SER A 56 3.50 6.03 -21.66
CA SER A 56 4.02 7.12 -22.48
C SER A 56 5.54 7.04 -22.64
N ASP A 57 6.03 7.40 -23.83
CA ASP A 57 7.45 7.50 -24.16
C ASP A 57 8.10 8.80 -23.63
N MET A 58 7.47 9.44 -22.65
CA MET A 58 7.94 10.72 -22.14
C MET A 58 9.11 10.53 -21.18
N ALA A 59 10.11 11.39 -21.31
CA ALA A 59 11.21 11.48 -20.34
C ALA A 59 10.67 11.85 -18.94
N THR A 60 11.44 11.51 -17.90
CA THR A 60 11.10 11.83 -16.51
C THR A 60 10.83 13.33 -16.35
N PRO A 61 9.63 13.75 -15.90
CA PRO A 61 9.32 15.16 -15.72
C PRO A 61 10.19 15.74 -14.60
N LEU A 62 10.87 16.85 -14.89
CA LEU A 62 11.63 17.62 -13.90
C LEU A 62 10.78 18.77 -13.36
N ARG A 63 11.06 19.18 -12.12
CA ARG A 63 10.47 20.35 -11.47
C ARG A 63 11.53 21.43 -11.32
N GLU A 64 11.18 22.66 -11.66
CA GLU A 64 12.03 23.85 -11.44
C GLU A 64 12.37 24.04 -9.95
N ASP A 65 13.61 24.42 -9.66
CA ASP A 65 14.08 24.69 -8.29
C ASP A 65 13.65 26.10 -7.81
N SER A 66 12.36 26.25 -7.59
CA SER A 66 11.74 27.48 -7.08
C SER A 66 11.05 27.24 -5.75
N VAL A 67 11.17 28.22 -4.84
CA VAL A 67 10.49 28.20 -3.54
C VAL A 67 9.01 28.52 -3.75
N GLN A 68 8.14 27.69 -3.19
CA GLN A 68 6.71 27.98 -3.04
C GLN A 68 6.37 27.99 -1.56
N SER A 69 5.98 29.15 -1.03
CA SER A 69 5.64 29.34 0.38
C SER A 69 4.26 29.99 0.49
N ASP A 70 3.29 29.24 0.98
CA ASP A 70 1.96 29.73 1.33
C ASP A 70 1.70 29.47 2.83
N PRO A 71 1.63 30.53 3.66
CA PRO A 71 1.38 30.41 5.10
C PRO A 71 0.03 29.77 5.45
N SER A 72 -0.91 29.63 4.52
CA SER A 72 -2.22 29.03 4.80
C SER A 72 -2.19 27.49 4.77
N ILE A 73 -1.14 26.89 4.20
CA ILE A 73 -1.06 25.43 3.98
C ILE A 73 -1.10 24.67 5.30
N HIS A 74 -0.39 25.10 6.34
CA HIS A 74 -0.36 24.36 7.62
C HIS A 74 -1.76 24.25 8.24
N ASN A 75 -2.50 25.36 8.27
CA ASN A 75 -3.87 25.40 8.77
C ASN A 75 -4.82 24.53 7.93
N ALA A 76 -4.66 24.56 6.60
CA ALA A 76 -5.47 23.74 5.69
C ALA A 76 -5.25 22.24 5.91
N ILE A 77 -4.01 21.81 6.15
CA ILE A 77 -3.66 20.42 6.42
C ILE A 77 -4.19 19.99 7.80
N LEU A 78 -3.87 20.75 8.85
CA LEU A 78 -4.19 20.37 10.23
C LEU A 78 -5.69 20.34 10.52
N LYS A 79 -6.50 21.07 9.75
CA LYS A 79 -7.98 21.01 9.82
C LYS A 79 -8.53 19.59 9.59
N HIS A 80 -7.80 18.74 8.85
CA HIS A 80 -8.20 17.37 8.56
C HIS A 80 -7.52 16.34 9.47
N ALA A 81 -6.65 16.77 10.39
CA ALA A 81 -5.98 15.88 11.32
C ALA A 81 -6.98 15.34 12.36
N PRO A 82 -7.00 14.02 12.65
CA PRO A 82 -7.84 13.47 13.71
C PRO A 82 -7.55 14.07 15.09
N LYS A 83 -6.29 14.39 15.36
CA LYS A 83 -5.82 15.12 16.55
C LYS A 83 -4.60 15.96 16.20
N SER A 84 -4.60 17.21 16.64
CA SER A 84 -3.49 18.13 16.50
C SER A 84 -3.41 19.07 17.72
N ALA A 85 -2.21 19.54 18.04
CA ALA A 85 -1.96 20.59 19.02
C ALA A 85 -0.64 21.29 18.69
N ASP A 86 -0.57 22.59 18.96
CA ASP A 86 0.64 23.41 18.79
C ASP A 86 1.29 23.27 17.39
N ASP A 87 0.47 23.17 16.34
CA ASP A 87 0.89 22.90 14.95
C ASP A 87 1.53 21.52 14.68
N PHE A 88 1.35 20.55 15.59
CA PHE A 88 1.79 19.16 15.44
C PHE A 88 0.62 18.17 15.32
N PHE A 89 0.88 17.03 14.67
CA PHE A 89 0.02 15.86 14.72
C PHE A 89 0.22 15.12 16.04
N ILE A 90 -0.88 14.79 16.72
CA ILE A 90 -0.81 13.98 17.94
C ILE A 90 -1.00 12.51 17.57
N VAL A 91 0.04 11.72 17.78
CA VAL A 91 0.02 10.25 17.59
C VAL A 91 0.39 9.54 18.90
N PRO A 92 -0.02 8.27 19.08
CA PRO A 92 0.46 7.46 20.20
C PRO A 92 2.00 7.44 20.22
N LYS A 93 2.57 7.51 21.42
CA LYS A 93 4.02 7.41 21.58
C LYS A 93 4.49 6.07 20.99
N ILE A 94 5.50 6.12 20.13
CA ILE A 94 6.19 4.94 19.64
C ILE A 94 7.01 4.39 20.81
N ILE A 95 6.67 3.19 21.28
CA ILE A 95 7.37 2.47 22.33
C ILE A 95 7.94 1.21 21.67
N GLU A 96 9.23 0.96 21.88
CA GLU A 96 9.88 -0.32 21.51
C GLU A 96 9.66 -1.38 22.59
#